data_AF-A0A0B5BI87-F1
#
_entry.id   AF-A0A0B5BI87-F1
#
_cell.length_a   1.000
_cell.length_b   1.000
_cell.length_c   1.000
_cell.angle_alpha   90.00
_cell.angle_beta   90.00
_cell.angle_gamma   90.00
#
_symmetry.space_group_name_H-M   'P 1'
#
loop_
_entity.id
_entity.type
_entity.pdbx_description
1 polymer ?
#
loop_
_entity_poly.entity_id
_entity_poly.type
_entity_poly.pdbx_seq_one_letter_code
_entity_poly.pdbx_strand_id
1 'polypeptide(L)' 'MKTATRTITLILATAAPALAASGAESEGNGFLVTLFLAFGALILVFQLVPGLLLFASMLKGIFSRPAAEERETNRTT' A
#
# COMPACT_ATOMS: atom_id res chain seq x y z
N MET A 1 -8.09 -5.54 -12.72
CA MET A 1 -8.86 -5.20 -11.50
C MET A 1 -9.01 -6.33 -10.48
N LYS A 2 -8.86 -7.62 -10.84
CA LYS A 2 -8.98 -8.73 -9.86
C LYS A 2 -7.85 -8.80 -8.81
N THR A 3 -6.67 -8.25 -9.11
CA THR A 3 -5.50 -8.29 -8.21
C THR A 3 -5.67 -7.35 -7.01
N ALA A 4 -6.16 -6.13 -7.23
CA ALA A 4 -6.40 -5.15 -6.16
C ALA A 4 -7.45 -5.63 -5.14
N THR A 5 -8.51 -6.29 -5.62
CA THR A 5 -9.54 -6.86 -4.75
C THR A 5 -8.98 -7.96 -3.85
N ARG A 6 -8.09 -8.82 -4.35
CA ARG A 6 -7.44 -9.88 -3.55
C ARG A 6 -6.54 -9.29 -2.47
N THR A 7 -5.81 -8.21 -2.78
CA THR A 7 -4.97 -7.51 -1.79
C THR A 7 -5.81 -6.88 -0.68
N ILE A 8 -6.92 -6.21 -1.03
CA ILE A 8 -7.84 -5.63 -0.05
C ILE A 8 -8.46 -6.72 0.84
N THR A 9 -8.91 -7.84 0.26
CA THR A 9 -9.43 -8.97 1.03
C THR A 9 -8.37 -9.57 1.97
N LEU A 10 -7.10 -9.65 1.55
CA LEU A 10 -6.01 -10.12 2.41
C LEU A 10 -5.81 -9.17 3.61
N ILE A 11 -5.80 -7.86 3.37
CA ILE A 11 -5.63 -6.84 4.43
C ILE A 11 -6.78 -6.93 5.43
N LEU A 12 -8.03 -7.01 4.97
CA LEU A 12 -9.20 -7.12 5.84
C LEU A 12 -9.20 -8.44 6.64
N ALA A 13 -8.75 -9.54 6.05
CA ALA A 13 -8.64 -10.83 6.74
C ALA A 13 -7.61 -10.80 7.88
N THR A 14 -6.56 -9.98 7.79
CA THR A 14 -5.56 -9.81 8.86
C THR A 14 -5.99 -8.88 9.99
N ALA A 15 -7.04 -8.07 9.79
CA ALA A 15 -7.53 -7.10 10.78
C ALA A 15 -8.51 -7.71 11.80
N ALA A 16 -9.09 -8.88 11.52
CA ALA A 16 -10.04 -9.56 12.39
C ALA A 16 -9.56 -9.78 13.85
N PRO A 17 -8.31 -10.24 14.12
CA PRO A 17 -7.84 -10.43 15.50
C PRO A 17 -7.65 -9.12 16.29
N ALA A 18 -7.47 -7.98 15.62
CA ALA A 18 -7.35 -6.66 16.25
C ALA A 18 -8.62 -6.22 16.98
N LEU A 19 -9.78 -6.55 16.40
CA LEU A 19 -11.09 -6.09 16.86
C LEU A 19 -11.59 -6.87 18.09
N ALA A 20 -11.04 -8.05 18.35
CA ALA A 20 -11.41 -8.93 19.46
C ALA A 20 -10.64 -8.64 20.77
N ALA A 21 -9.66 -7.73 20.75
CA ALA A 21 -8.81 -7.41 21.91
C ALA A 21 -9.47 -6.42 22.90
N SER A 22 -10.77 -6.12 22.77
CA SER A 22 -11.45 -5.02 23.48
C SER A 22 -11.85 -5.30 24.93
N GLY A 23 -11.32 -6.33 25.61
CA GLY A 23 -11.93 -6.80 26.87
C GLY A 23 -11.03 -7.44 27.92
N ALA A 24 -9.81 -6.95 28.16
CA ALA A 24 -9.04 -7.37 29.33
C ALA A 24 -8.38 -6.17 30.03
N GLU A 25 -9.07 -5.71 31.07
CA GLU A 25 -8.66 -5.01 32.29
C GLU A 25 -7.30 -4.27 32.33
N SER A 26 -7.43 -3.02 32.78
CA SER A 26 -6.44 -1.96 32.90
C SER A 26 -5.45 -2.15 34.06
N GLU A 27 -4.18 -2.50 33.78
CA GLU A 27 -3.06 -1.98 34.61
C GLU A 27 -1.67 -1.98 33.97
N GLY A 28 -1.58 -2.01 32.65
CA GLY A 28 -0.31 -1.86 31.96
C GLY A 28 -0.53 -2.14 30.51
N ASN A 29 0.12 -1.37 29.65
CA ASN A 29 0.23 -1.68 28.24
C ASN A 29 0.60 -3.16 28.06
N GLY A 30 -0.41 -4.01 27.85
CA GLY A 30 -0.25 -5.46 27.90
C GLY A 30 0.73 -5.88 26.82
N PHE A 31 1.59 -6.85 27.13
CA PHE A 31 2.56 -7.40 26.17
C PHE A 31 1.92 -7.72 24.80
N LEU A 32 0.69 -8.24 24.83
CA LEU A 32 -0.11 -8.53 23.63
C LEU A 32 -0.49 -7.27 22.83
N VAL A 33 -0.83 -6.16 23.47
CA VAL A 33 -1.15 -4.88 22.81
C VAL A 33 0.10 -4.31 22.13
N THR A 34 1.25 -4.37 22.82
CA THR A 34 2.52 -3.93 22.27
C THR A 34 2.91 -4.77 21.04
N LEU A 35 2.78 -6.09 21.14
CA LEU A 35 3.11 -6.99 20.03
C LEU A 35 2.17 -6.80 18.84
N PHE A 36 0.88 -6.60 19.09
CA PHE A 36 -0.11 -6.29 18.06
C PHE A 36 0.22 -5.00 17.32
N LEU A 37 0.51 -3.92 18.06
CA LEU A 37 0.83 -2.63 17.46
C LEU A 37 2.18 -2.67 16.72
N ALA A 38 3.19 -3.37 17.27
CA ALA A 38 4.47 -3.59 16.61
C ALA A 38 4.33 -4.39 15.31
N PHE A 39 3.47 -5.42 15.31
CA PHE A 39 3.18 -6.21 14.11
C PHE A 39 2.45 -5.37 13.04
N GLY A 40 1.47 -4.56 13.46
CA GLY A 40 0.79 -3.61 12.57
C GLY A 40 1.76 -2.59 11.95
N ALA A 41 2.64 -2.00 12.76
CA ALA A 41 3.68 -1.09 12.29
C ALA A 41 4.65 -1.78 11.32
N LEU A 42 5.02 -3.05 11.57
CA LEU A 42 5.87 -3.84 10.69
C LEU A 42 5.24 -4.02 9.30
N ILE A 43 3.93 -4.33 9.25
CA ILE A 43 3.17 -4.41 7.98
C ILE A 43 3.22 -3.07 7.24
N LEU A 44 3.01 -1.95 7.94
CA LEU A 44 3.08 -0.61 7.35
C LEU A 44 4.45 -0.34 6.72
N VAL A 45 5.54 -0.73 7.38
CA VAL A 45 6.91 -0.59 6.87
C VAL A 45 7.13 -1.45 5.64
N PHE A 46 6.71 -2.72 5.67
CA PHE A 46 6.90 -3.62 4.53
C PHE A 46 6.09 -3.21 3.29
N GLN A 47 4.92 -2.59 3.47
CA GLN A 47 4.14 -2.07 2.34
C GLN A 47 4.55 -0.66 1.91
N LEU A 48 5.44 0.02 2.65
CA LEU A 48 5.88 1.37 2.33
C LEU A 48 6.60 1.40 0.98
N VAL A 49 7.45 0.41 0.72
CA VAL A 49 8.18 0.28 -0.55
C VAL A 49 7.21 0.13 -1.74
N PRO A 50 6.32 -0.88 -1.81
CA PRO A 50 5.36 -0.98 -2.91
C PRO A 50 4.41 0.22 -2.99
N GLY A 51 4.03 0.82 -1.85
CA GLY A 51 3.23 2.05 -1.81
C GLY A 51 3.94 3.24 -2.45
N LEU A 52 5.22 3.43 -2.13
CA LEU A 52 6.05 4.51 -2.67
C LEU A 52 6.33 4.32 -4.17
N LEU A 53 6.55 3.07 -4.61
CA LEU A 53 6.68 2.72 -6.03
C LEU A 53 5.43 3.10 -6.83
N LEU A 54 4.23 2.78 -6.32
CA LEU A 54 2.99 3.19 -6.95
C LEU A 54 2.83 4.71 -6.94
N PHE A 55 3.07 5.37 -5.80
CA PHE A 55 2.98 6.82 -5.70
C PHE A 55 3.91 7.54 -6.69
N ALA A 56 5.16 7.08 -6.80
CA ALA A 56 6.12 7.60 -7.76
C ALA A 56 5.68 7.38 -9.21
N SER A 57 5.06 6.22 -9.52
CA SER A 57 4.52 5.96 -10.87
C SER A 57 3.37 6.90 -11.23
N MET A 58 2.50 7.23 -10.27
CA MET A 58 1.39 8.17 -10.45
C MET A 58 1.92 9.58 -10.66
N LEU A 59 2.90 9.99 -9.85
CA LEU A 59 3.56 11.29 -9.99
C LEU A 59 4.24 11.42 -11.36
N LYS A 60 4.95 10.38 -11.80
CA LYS A 60 5.55 10.33 -13.14
C LYS A 60 4.49 10.40 -14.23
N GLY A 61 3.34 9.74 -14.07
CA GLY A 61 2.23 9.79 -15.02
C GLY A 61 1.63 11.19 -15.16
N ILE A 62 1.47 11.92 -14.05
CA ILE A 62 0.97 13.31 -14.06
C ILE A 62 1.95 14.26 -14.75
N PHE A 63 3.26 14.06 -14.57
CA PHE A 63 4.29 14.93 -15.15
C PHE A 63 4.82 14.46 -16.51
N SER A 64 4.40 13.30 -17.01
CA SER A 64 4.78 12.84 -18.35
C SER A 64 4.04 13.65 -19.39
N ARG A 65 4.75 14.54 -20.09
CA ARG A 65 4.22 15.23 -21.27
C ARG A 65 3.81 14.16 -22.30
N PRO A 66 2.69 14.34 -23.03
CA PRO A 66 2.41 13.47 -24.16
C PRO A 66 3.61 13.53 -25.09
N ALA A 67 4.20 12.37 -25.39
CA ALA A 67 5.22 12.28 -26.41
C ALA A 67 4.57 12.82 -27.68
N ALA A 68 5.02 14.00 -28.13
CA ALA A 68 4.70 14.47 -29.45
C ALA A 68 5.09 13.35 -30.39
N GLU A 69 4.11 12.82 -31.10
CA GLU A 69 4.29 11.79 -32.10
C GLU A 69 5.34 12.29 -33.09
N GLU A 70 6.55 11.80 -32.97
CA GLU A 70 7.57 11.94 -34.01
C GLU A 70 7.20 10.97 -35.14
N ARG A 71 6.16 11.36 -35.88
CA ARG A 71 5.67 10.70 -37.10
C ARG A 71 5.65 11.64 -38.30
N GLU A 72 6.58 12.58 -38.38
CA GLU A 72 6.71 13.47 -39.53
C GLU A 72 8.17 13.79 -39.89
N THR A 73 9.05 12.78 -40.07
CA THR A 73 10.32 13.02 -40.81
C THR A 73 10.95 11.76 -41.41
N ASN A 74 10.15 10.83 -41.95
CA ASN A 74 10.71 9.78 -42.82
C ASN A 74 9.71 9.38 -43.92
N ARG A 75 9.30 10.36 -44.73
CA ARG A 75 8.51 10.11 -45.94
C ARG A 75 8.83 11.05 -47.11
N THR A 76 9.95 11.78 -47.03
CA THR A 76 10.34 12.78 -48.05
C THR A 76 11.84 12.73 -48.39
N THR A 77 12.41 11.53 -48.50
CA THR A 77 13.70 11.31 -49.17
C THR A 77 13.63 10.04 -50.01
#